data_AF-A0A9E2Q490-F1
#
_entry.id   AF-A0A9E2Q490-F1
#
_cell.length_a   1.000
_cell.length_b   1.000
_cell.length_c   1.000
_cell.angle_alpha   90.00
_cell.angle_beta   90.00
_cell.angle_gamma   90.00
#
_symmetry.space_group_name_H-M   'P 1'
#
loop_
_entity.id
_entity.type
_entity.pdbx_description
1 polymer ?
#
loop_
_entity_poly.entity_id
_entity_poly.type
_entity_poly.pdbx_seq_one_letter_code
_entity_poly.pdbx_strand_id
1 'polypeptide(L)' 'LTAREYVLMDYDVPISAVERAVGITPGLESPTVSPLHDKQWCAVRAMVPRAATNRVMDDLYDVGARAIIVTSIHACRL' A
#
# COMPACT_ATOMS: atom_id res chain seq x y z
N LEU A 1 15.16 12.10 -4.29
CA LEU A 1 13.77 11.64 -4.41
C LEU A 1 12.85 12.85 -4.46
N THR A 2 11.95 12.91 -5.43
CA THR A 2 10.93 13.96 -5.50
C THR A 2 9.55 13.38 -5.20
N ALA A 3 8.66 14.18 -4.60
CA ALA A 3 7.29 13.76 -4.29
C ALA A 3 6.51 13.26 -5.53
N ARG A 4 6.89 13.73 -6.73
CA ARG A 4 6.25 13.37 -8.01
C ARG A 4 6.53 11.93 -8.45
N GLU A 5 7.63 11.35 -7.99
CA GLU A 5 8.05 9.98 -8.32
C GLU A 5 7.25 8.92 -7.56
N TYR A 6 6.45 9.31 -6.58
CA TYR A 6 5.69 8.41 -5.72
C TYR A 6 4.20 8.72 -5.72
N VAL A 7 3.43 7.70 -5.36
CA VAL A 7 2.03 7.79 -4.98
C VAL A 7 1.87 7.20 -3.58
N LEU A 8 0.83 7.63 -2.88
CA LEU A 8 0.38 6.94 -1.68
C LEU A 8 -0.60 5.85 -2.12
N MET A 9 -0.41 4.64 -1.66
CA MET A 9 -1.30 3.51 -1.92
C MET A 9 -1.92 3.05 -0.60
N ASP A 10 -3.25 2.97 -0.60
CA ASP A 10 -4.07 2.51 0.50
C ASP A 10 -4.83 1.26 0.06
N TYR A 11 -4.90 0.23 0.90
CA TYR A 11 -5.68 -0.96 0.60
C TYR A 11 -6.08 -1.71 1.85
N ASP A 12 -7.17 -2.46 1.76
CA ASP A 12 -7.60 -3.40 2.79
C ASP A 12 -7.05 -4.80 2.46
N VAL A 13 -6.55 -5.53 3.45
CA VAL A 13 -6.01 -6.88 3.26
C VAL A 13 -6.43 -7.79 4.43
N PRO A 14 -6.71 -9.08 4.19
CA PRO A 14 -6.92 -10.03 5.27
C PRO A 14 -5.69 -10.12 6.17
N ILE A 15 -5.89 -10.27 7.48
CA ILE A 15 -4.77 -10.36 8.45
C ILE A 15 -3.76 -11.45 8.06
N SER A 16 -4.24 -12.59 7.58
CA SER A 16 -3.39 -13.71 7.13
C SER A 16 -2.51 -13.39 5.91
N ALA A 17 -2.79 -12.32 5.18
CA ALA A 17 -2.05 -11.91 4.00
C ALA A 17 -1.21 -10.63 4.22
N VAL A 18 -1.25 -10.02 5.41
CA VAL A 18 -0.55 -8.77 5.72
C VAL A 18 0.95 -8.88 5.43
N GLU A 19 1.63 -9.93 5.89
CA GLU A 19 3.09 -10.06 5.66
C GLU A 19 3.45 -10.09 4.17
N ARG A 20 2.66 -10.80 3.36
CA ARG A 20 2.87 -10.84 1.90
C ARG A 20 2.63 -9.48 1.25
N ALA A 21 1.57 -8.79 1.66
CA ALA A 21 1.23 -7.47 1.15
C ALA A 21 2.28 -6.41 1.55
N VAL A 22 2.80 -6.47 2.77
CA VAL A 22 3.93 -5.65 3.25
C VAL A 22 5.19 -5.93 2.43
N GLY A 23 5.43 -7.17 2.02
CA GLY A 23 6.53 -7.52 1.11
C GLY A 23 6.40 -6.89 -0.28
N ILE A 24 5.16 -6.72 -0.78
CA ILE A 24 4.88 -6.04 -2.07
C ILE A 24 5.02 -4.52 -1.92
N THR A 25 4.52 -3.96 -0.83
CA THR A 25 4.58 -2.53 -0.53
C THR A 25 5.37 -2.25 0.75
N PRO A 26 6.72 -2.33 0.72
CA PRO A 26 7.55 -2.09 1.89
C PRO A 26 7.57 -0.62 2.35
N GLY A 27 7.00 0.29 1.55
CA GLY A 27 7.05 1.73 1.82
C GLY A 27 8.46 2.28 1.66
N LEU A 28 8.71 3.45 2.27
CA LEU A 28 10.04 4.06 2.28
C LEU A 28 10.88 3.58 3.49
N GLU A 29 10.26 3.53 4.66
CA GLU A 29 10.85 2.96 5.89
C GLU A 29 10.11 1.68 6.30
N SER A 30 8.78 1.80 6.42
CA SER A 30 7.86 0.71 6.73
C SER A 30 6.44 1.14 6.34
N PRO A 31 5.57 0.24 5.87
CA PRO A 31 4.18 0.59 5.63
C PRO A 31 3.43 0.80 6.95
N THR A 32 2.44 1.68 6.95
CA THR A 32 1.50 1.78 8.06
C THR A 32 0.50 0.64 7.96
N VAL A 33 0.31 -0.13 9.04
CA VAL A 33 -0.70 -1.19 9.13
C VAL A 33 -1.64 -0.86 10.28
N SER A 34 -2.95 -0.83 10.03
CA SER A 34 -3.97 -0.49 11.02
C SER A 34 -5.12 -1.49 10.99
N PRO A 35 -5.55 -2.03 12.16
CA PRO A 35 -6.69 -2.95 12.19
C PRO A 35 -7.98 -2.23 11.81
N LEU A 36 -8.84 -2.89 11.04
CA LEU A 36 -10.15 -2.36 10.69
C LEU A 36 -11.20 -2.64 11.79
N HIS A 37 -12.42 -2.16 11.55
CA HIS A 37 -13.58 -2.53 12.35
C HIS A 37 -13.82 -4.04 12.30
N ASP A 38 -13.82 -4.61 11.09
CA ASP A 38 -13.75 -6.05 10.89
C ASP A 38 -12.36 -6.55 11.31
N LYS A 39 -12.33 -7.41 12.33
CA LYS A 39 -11.11 -7.96 12.92
C LYS A 39 -10.43 -9.01 12.05
N GLN A 40 -10.97 -9.34 10.89
CA GLN A 40 -10.29 -10.18 9.91
C GLN A 40 -9.45 -9.38 8.90
N TRP A 41 -9.51 -8.05 8.95
CA TRP A 41 -8.89 -7.15 7.98
C TRP A 41 -8.02 -6.07 8.61
N CYS A 42 -7.01 -5.65 7.86
CA CYS A 42 -6.17 -4.49 8.12
C CYS A 42 -6.20 -3.55 6.93
N ALA A 43 -6.16 -2.24 7.19
CA ALA A 43 -5.75 -1.24 6.21
C ALA A 43 -4.23 -1.15 6.20
N VAL A 44 -3.64 -1.09 5.01
CA VAL A 44 -2.23 -0.82 4.80
C VAL A 44 -2.07 0.42 3.95
N ARG A 45 -1.13 1.28 4.34
CA ARG A 45 -0.76 2.49 3.62
C ARG A 45 0.75 2.55 3.39
N ALA A 46 1.16 2.74 2.14
CA ALA A 46 2.56 2.78 1.75
C ALA A 46 2.83 3.77 0.59
N MET A 47 4.01 4.37 0.57
CA MET A 47 4.50 5.07 -0.62
C MET A 47 5.00 4.05 -1.65
N VAL A 48 4.54 4.17 -2.89
CA VAL A 48 4.91 3.27 -4.00
C VAL A 48 5.44 4.11 -5.16
N PRO A 49 6.52 3.69 -5.84
CA PRO A 49 6.98 4.36 -7.05
C PRO A 49 5.85 4.46 -8.09
N ARG A 50 5.61 5.65 -8.63
CA ARG A 50 4.54 5.92 -9.60
C ARG A 50 4.62 5.02 -10.84
N ALA A 51 5.82 4.69 -11.28
CA ALA A 51 6.03 3.79 -12.41
C ALA A 51 5.61 2.33 -12.14
N ALA A 52 5.52 1.93 -10.86
CA ALA A 52 5.17 0.57 -10.46
C ALA A 52 3.69 0.42 -10.05
N THR A 53 2.90 1.50 -10.08
CA THR A 53 1.53 1.53 -9.53
C THR A 53 0.67 0.37 -10.04
N ASN A 54 0.52 0.20 -11.36
CA ASN A 54 -0.36 -0.83 -11.92
C ASN A 54 0.07 -2.25 -11.52
N ARG A 55 1.36 -2.57 -11.67
CA ARG A 55 1.90 -3.89 -11.28
C ARG A 55 1.67 -4.17 -9.80
N VAL A 56 1.94 -3.19 -8.95
CA VAL A 56 1.75 -3.32 -7.50
C VAL A 56 0.27 -3.52 -7.16
N MET A 57 -0.65 -2.84 -7.84
CA MET A 57 -2.09 -3.06 -7.66
C MET A 57 -2.50 -4.50 -8.03
N ASP A 58 -1.98 -5.03 -9.13
CA ASP A 58 -2.23 -6.42 -9.55
C ASP A 58 -1.67 -7.41 -8.53
N ASP A 59 -0.39 -7.26 -8.14
CA ASP A 59 0.28 -8.10 -7.13
C ASP A 59 -0.48 -8.10 -5.80
N LEU A 60 -0.96 -6.93 -5.36
CA LEU A 60 -1.77 -6.77 -4.14
C LEU A 60 -3.13 -7.48 -4.27
N TYR A 61 -3.79 -7.35 -5.42
CA TYR A 61 -5.06 -7.99 -5.66
C TYR A 61 -4.96 -9.52 -5.58
N ASP A 62 -3.89 -10.08 -6.15
CA ASP A 62 -3.60 -11.52 -6.16
C ASP A 62 -3.37 -12.10 -4.76
N VAL A 63 -2.78 -11.32 -3.84
CA VAL A 63 -2.62 -11.76 -2.44
C VAL A 63 -3.88 -11.56 -1.58
N GLY A 64 -4.94 -11.01 -2.15
CA GLY A 64 -6.25 -10.85 -1.51
C GLY A 64 -6.56 -9.41 -1.06
N ALA A 65 -5.75 -8.42 -1.42
CA ALA A 65 -6.06 -7.03 -1.09
C ALA A 65 -7.29 -6.54 -1.87
N ARG A 66 -8.07 -5.65 -1.24
CA ARG A 66 -9.31 -5.08 -1.77
C ARG A 66 -9.30 -3.57 -1.51
N ALA A 67 -10.22 -2.87 -2.19
CA ALA A 67 -10.36 -1.42 -2.09
C ALA A 67 -9.01 -0.69 -2.26
N ILE A 68 -8.23 -1.08 -3.27
CA ILE A 68 -6.90 -0.49 -3.53
C ILE A 68 -7.08 0.90 -4.14
N ILE A 69 -6.59 1.92 -3.44
CA ILE A 69 -6.75 3.34 -3.78
C ILE A 69 -5.36 3.95 -3.95
N VAL A 70 -5.24 4.83 -4.96
CA VAL A 70 -4.00 5.55 -5.26
C VAL A 70 -4.24 7.05 -5.11
N THR A 71 -3.43 7.71 -4.28
CA THR A 71 -3.50 9.15 -4.04
C THR A 71 -2.20 9.83 -4.49
N SER A 72 -2.33 10.94 -5.22
CA SER A 72 -1.17 11.75 -5.63
C SER A 72 -0.56 12.48 -4.44
N ILE A 73 0.77 12.46 -4.33
CA ILE A 73 1.49 13.22 -3.31
C ILE A 73 1.85 14.60 -3.87
N HIS A 74 1.37 15.67 -3.22
CA HIS A 74 1.69 17.03 -3.62
C HIS A 74 3.11 17.45 -3.20
N ALA A 75 3.48 17.10 -1.96
CA ALA A 75 4.79 17.37 -1.38
C ALA A 75 5.16 16.27 -0.37
N CYS A 76 6.45 16.01 -0.24
CA CYS A 76 7.02 15.05 0.71
C CYS A 76 8.43 15.52 1.07
N ARG A 77 8.82 15.34 2.33
CA ARG A 77 10.18 15.56 2.82
C ARG A 77 10.69 14.26 3.40
N LEU A 78 11.90 13.89 3.00
CA LEU A 78 12.59 12.66 3.34
C LEU A 78 13.86 12.99 4.11
#